data_AF-A0A103IWM6-F1
#
_entry.id   AF-A0A103IWM6-F1
#
_cell.length_a   1.000
_cell.length_b   1.000
_cell.length_c   1.000
_cell.angle_alpha   90.00
_cell.angle_beta   90.00
_cell.angle_gamma   90.00
#
_symmetry.space_group_name_H-M   'P 1'
#
loop_
_entity.id
_entity.type
_entity.pdbx_description
1 polymer ?
#
loop_
_entity_poly.entity_id
_entity_poly.type
_entity_poly.pdbx_seq_one_letter_code
_entity_poly.pdbx_strand_id
1 'polypeptide(L)'
;MLQGLHKDIQQARYESLIIDLSIAYEGYKFYLPAFLDFRGRIYRSGLLHFHERDLARSFIQFADSNNSPACAPITALATCYHYKSFISQSAVVDWCESFLIHTDTNSPISLINYASGAKRPFQFLSNIVLMELSKDNDSKMCIPITHDASASAYQIMSYFLMDECIARRTNLIPSENGEIQDLYLCILNELKPFIQNELCDSNLSVLICSSITRKMVKGIFMPIIYGKTVMSTASDIKGYLSQYLTQKECFDLAKICFKFWKVKYHNMDCLIRLIRSIGWVASSCGRPVQYSVDYYTTIQDYMQMESINIWVYDKLHKKRRKVSLRISTDKRDSKKTGVSTFVNFIHQKDAFIAMKVVEVMLYLKAPVYTVHDNFLTLPYYSQKVADIYSNLVTRMGSPLLIINK
;
A
#
# COMPACT_ATOMS: atom_id res chain seq x y z
N MET A 1 -24.68 9.65 -15.57
CA MET A 1 -25.06 8.44 -16.32
C MET A 1 -23.97 8.00 -17.29
N LEU A 2 -23.54 8.83 -18.27
CA LEU A 2 -22.49 8.47 -19.25
C LEU A 2 -21.10 8.13 -18.65
N GLN A 3 -20.66 8.85 -17.62
CA GLN A 3 -19.38 8.56 -16.95
C GLN A 3 -19.39 7.22 -16.20
N GLY A 4 -20.54 6.83 -15.64
CA GLY A 4 -20.72 5.53 -14.98
C GLY A 4 -20.60 4.40 -15.99
N LEU A 5 -21.41 4.47 -17.06
CA LEU A 5 -21.38 3.48 -18.14
C LEU A 5 -19.99 3.32 -18.76
N HIS A 6 -19.28 4.40 -19.01
CA HIS A 6 -17.92 4.33 -19.56
C HIS A 6 -16.95 3.62 -18.60
N LYS A 7 -17.05 3.91 -17.30
CA LYS A 7 -16.23 3.23 -16.27
C LYS A 7 -16.56 1.74 -16.22
N ASP A 8 -17.83 1.38 -16.30
CA ASP A 8 -18.29 -0.02 -16.24
C ASP A 8 -17.82 -0.79 -17.49
N ILE A 9 -17.91 -0.19 -18.69
CA ILE A 9 -17.38 -0.77 -19.92
C ILE A 9 -15.86 -0.96 -19.84
N GLN A 10 -15.12 0.03 -19.33
CA GLN A 10 -13.67 -0.09 -19.16
C GLN A 10 -13.31 -1.21 -18.18
N GLN A 11 -14.05 -1.32 -17.08
CA GLN A 11 -13.86 -2.37 -16.09
C GLN A 11 -14.15 -3.74 -16.70
N ALA A 12 -15.30 -3.93 -17.36
CA ALA A 12 -15.67 -5.19 -18.00
C ALA A 12 -14.65 -5.62 -19.05
N ARG A 13 -14.15 -4.69 -19.88
CA ARG A 13 -13.09 -4.99 -20.87
C ARG A 13 -11.78 -5.42 -20.21
N TYR A 14 -11.40 -4.77 -19.12
CA TYR A 14 -10.22 -5.15 -18.36
C TYR A 14 -10.37 -6.55 -17.74
N GLU A 15 -11.51 -6.83 -17.10
CA GLU A 15 -11.80 -8.11 -16.47
C GLU A 15 -11.86 -9.25 -17.49
N SER A 16 -12.50 -9.04 -18.65
CA SER A 16 -12.50 -9.99 -19.77
C SER A 16 -11.07 -10.31 -20.22
N LEU A 17 -10.22 -9.29 -20.40
CA LEU A 17 -8.83 -9.51 -20.79
C LEU A 17 -8.04 -10.32 -19.75
N ILE A 18 -8.27 -10.07 -18.46
CA ILE A 18 -7.63 -10.87 -17.39
C ILE A 18 -8.07 -12.33 -17.45
N ILE A 19 -9.36 -12.59 -17.70
CA ILE A 19 -9.90 -13.95 -17.83
C ILE A 19 -9.31 -14.63 -19.06
N ASP A 20 -9.33 -13.98 -20.22
CA ASP A 20 -8.78 -14.51 -21.48
C ASP A 20 -7.29 -14.83 -21.35
N LEU A 21 -6.52 -13.95 -20.71
CA LEU A 21 -5.11 -14.20 -20.39
C LEU A 21 -4.96 -15.39 -19.44
N SER A 22 -5.79 -15.49 -18.40
CA SER A 22 -5.70 -16.59 -17.43
C SER A 22 -6.00 -17.94 -18.09
N ILE A 23 -6.97 -17.99 -19.00
CA ILE A 23 -7.27 -19.18 -19.82
C ILE A 23 -6.08 -19.52 -20.73
N ALA A 24 -5.49 -18.52 -21.40
CA ALA A 24 -4.35 -18.75 -22.29
C ALA A 24 -3.11 -19.29 -21.55
N TYR A 25 -2.95 -18.95 -20.27
CA TYR A 25 -1.86 -19.42 -19.40
C TYR A 25 -2.25 -20.61 -18.51
N GLU A 26 -3.44 -21.19 -18.68
CA GLU A 26 -3.89 -22.32 -17.88
C GLU A 26 -2.91 -23.51 -17.99
N GLY A 27 -2.47 -24.04 -16.85
CA GLY A 27 -1.51 -25.13 -16.77
C GLY A 27 -0.04 -24.73 -17.03
N TYR A 28 0.25 -23.50 -17.45
CA TYR A 28 1.61 -23.05 -17.67
C TYR A 28 2.29 -22.59 -16.38
N LYS A 29 3.57 -22.95 -16.23
CA LYS A 29 4.48 -22.30 -15.29
C LYS A 29 5.14 -21.13 -15.99
N PHE A 30 5.01 -19.94 -15.44
CA PHE A 30 5.61 -18.72 -15.99
C PHE A 30 6.37 -17.94 -14.93
N TYR A 31 7.32 -17.13 -15.38
CA TYR A 31 8.15 -16.28 -14.54
C TYR A 31 7.83 -14.82 -14.83
N LEU A 32 7.82 -13.99 -13.78
CA LEU A 32 7.53 -12.57 -13.88
C LEU A 32 8.81 -11.76 -13.70
N PRO A 33 9.37 -11.15 -14.77
CA PRO A 33 10.61 -10.38 -14.69
C PRO A 33 10.44 -9.15 -13.79
N ALA A 34 11.42 -8.94 -12.92
CA ALA A 34 11.46 -7.85 -11.96
C ALA A 34 12.15 -6.62 -12.53
N PHE A 35 11.59 -5.43 -12.26
CA PHE A 35 12.22 -4.16 -12.56
C PHE A 35 12.23 -3.30 -11.31
N LEU A 36 13.22 -2.42 -11.21
CA LEU A 36 13.34 -1.47 -10.12
C LEU A 36 12.99 -0.08 -10.63
N ASP A 37 12.23 0.70 -9.85
CA ASP A 37 12.25 2.14 -10.05
C ASP A 37 13.56 2.75 -9.53
N PHE A 38 13.78 4.04 -9.76
CA PHE A 38 15.02 4.71 -9.32
C PHE A 38 15.25 4.69 -7.80
N ARG A 39 14.21 4.37 -7.00
CA ARG A 39 14.27 4.26 -5.53
C ARG A 39 14.53 2.82 -5.08
N GLY A 40 14.51 1.86 -6.01
CA GLY A 40 14.65 0.43 -5.77
C GLY A 40 13.33 -0.30 -5.54
N ARG A 41 12.16 0.35 -5.63
CA ARG A 41 10.89 -0.38 -5.47
C ARG A 41 10.74 -1.39 -6.60
N ILE A 42 10.36 -2.60 -6.24
CA ILE A 42 10.26 -3.74 -7.14
C ILE A 42 8.90 -3.70 -7.85
N TYR A 43 8.91 -3.81 -9.18
CA TYR A 43 7.74 -3.82 -10.06
C TYR A 43 7.76 -5.05 -10.99
N ARG A 44 6.63 -5.30 -11.64
CA ARG A 44 6.48 -6.28 -12.73
C ARG A 44 5.84 -5.62 -13.95
N SER A 45 6.06 -6.23 -15.10
CA SER A 45 5.39 -5.86 -16.35
C SER A 45 4.27 -6.86 -16.66
N GLY A 46 3.26 -6.40 -17.40
CA GLY A 46 2.09 -7.21 -17.78
C GLY A 46 0.88 -6.95 -16.90
N LEU A 47 -0.12 -7.82 -17.01
CA LEU A 47 -1.40 -7.71 -16.30
C LEU A 47 -1.67 -8.90 -15.36
N LEU A 48 -0.98 -10.02 -15.54
CA LEU A 48 -1.16 -11.22 -14.73
C LEU A 48 -0.05 -11.30 -13.66
N HIS A 49 -0.15 -10.45 -12.64
CA HIS A 49 0.78 -10.43 -11.51
C HIS A 49 0.17 -9.87 -10.22
N PHE A 50 0.81 -10.08 -9.07
CA PHE A 50 0.22 -9.71 -7.76
C PHE A 50 0.12 -8.20 -7.46
N HIS A 51 0.72 -7.33 -8.27
CA HIS A 51 0.49 -5.88 -8.19
C HIS A 51 -0.90 -5.47 -8.70
N GLU A 52 -1.60 -6.35 -9.42
CA GLU A 52 -2.92 -6.06 -9.96
C GLU A 52 -4.06 -6.22 -8.95
N ARG A 53 -5.27 -5.95 -9.41
CA ARG A 53 -6.52 -6.03 -8.66
C ARG A 53 -6.86 -7.46 -8.24
N ASP A 54 -7.83 -7.55 -7.33
CA ASP A 54 -8.33 -8.79 -6.71
C ASP A 54 -8.52 -9.96 -7.69
N LEU A 55 -9.19 -9.71 -8.82
CA LEU A 55 -9.44 -10.72 -9.86
C LEU A 55 -8.16 -11.28 -10.49
N ALA A 56 -7.18 -10.43 -10.83
CA ALA A 56 -5.92 -10.92 -11.41
C ALA A 56 -5.12 -11.73 -10.38
N ARG A 57 -5.15 -11.31 -9.11
CA ARG A 57 -4.47 -12.00 -8.01
C ARG A 57 -5.07 -13.38 -7.72
N SER A 58 -6.38 -13.56 -7.91
CA SER A 58 -7.07 -14.82 -7.63
C SER A 58 -6.76 -15.94 -8.63
N PHE A 59 -6.24 -15.61 -9.82
CA PHE A 59 -5.89 -16.59 -10.85
C PHE A 59 -4.44 -17.08 -10.78
N ILE A 60 -3.59 -16.48 -9.94
CA ILE A 60 -2.15 -16.77 -9.91
C ILE A 60 -1.80 -17.53 -8.63
N GLN A 61 -1.06 -18.61 -8.80
CA GLN A 61 -0.58 -19.47 -7.71
C GLN A 61 0.93 -19.64 -7.80
N PHE A 62 1.57 -20.09 -6.73
CA PHE A 62 2.96 -20.53 -6.81
C PHE A 62 3.03 -21.84 -7.59
N ALA A 63 4.06 -21.99 -8.45
CA ALA A 63 4.28 -23.24 -9.19
C ALA A 63 4.80 -24.38 -8.28
N ASP A 64 5.44 -23.99 -7.17
CA ASP A 64 5.89 -24.88 -6.11
C ASP A 64 4.81 -25.04 -5.04
N SER A 65 4.91 -26.12 -4.29
CA SER A 65 3.89 -26.54 -3.33
C SER A 65 4.50 -27.07 -2.05
N ASN A 66 3.77 -26.97 -0.95
CA ASN A 66 4.15 -27.63 0.29
C ASN A 66 2.96 -28.40 0.90
N ASN A 67 3.15 -29.69 1.15
CA ASN A 67 2.12 -30.61 1.66
C ASN A 67 2.18 -30.79 3.19
N SER A 68 2.86 -29.89 3.90
CA SER A 68 2.82 -29.91 5.37
C SER A 68 1.37 -29.82 5.87
N PRO A 69 0.94 -30.68 6.81
CA PRO A 69 -0.40 -30.59 7.42
C PRO A 69 -0.70 -29.22 8.04
N ALA A 70 0.34 -28.47 8.45
CA ALA A 70 0.21 -27.12 8.96
C ALA A 70 -0.26 -26.10 7.91
N CYS A 71 -0.15 -26.39 6.60
CA CYS A 71 -0.56 -25.47 5.54
C CYS A 71 -2.07 -25.21 5.54
N ALA A 72 -2.90 -26.23 5.77
CA ALA A 72 -4.36 -26.11 5.70
C ALA A 72 -4.93 -25.08 6.71
N PRO A 73 -4.62 -25.17 8.02
CA PRO A 73 -5.13 -24.17 8.97
C PRO A 73 -4.59 -22.76 8.68
N ILE A 74 -3.32 -22.63 8.24
CA ILE A 74 -2.75 -21.32 7.87
C ILE A 74 -3.53 -20.70 6.70
N THR A 75 -3.82 -21.48 5.67
CA THR A 75 -4.60 -21.04 4.50
C THR A 75 -6.03 -20.66 4.90
N ALA A 76 -6.68 -21.46 5.74
CA ALA A 76 -8.04 -21.18 6.20
C ALA A 76 -8.12 -19.83 6.94
N LEU A 77 -7.19 -19.59 7.87
CA LEU A 77 -7.10 -18.32 8.60
C LEU A 77 -6.77 -17.14 7.67
N ALA A 78 -5.83 -17.31 6.74
CA ALA A 78 -5.50 -16.28 5.76
C ALA A 78 -6.69 -15.93 4.84
N THR A 79 -7.50 -16.93 4.49
CA THR A 79 -8.71 -16.75 3.68
C THR A 79 -9.74 -15.89 4.40
N CYS A 80 -9.90 -16.06 5.72
CA CYS A 80 -10.78 -15.21 6.52
C CYS A 80 -10.43 -13.72 6.38
N TYR A 81 -9.14 -13.36 6.29
CA TYR A 81 -8.70 -11.97 6.09
C TYR A 81 -9.03 -11.38 4.71
N HIS A 82 -9.35 -12.21 3.72
CA HIS A 82 -9.93 -11.75 2.46
C HIS A 82 -11.40 -11.35 2.62
N TYR A 83 -12.11 -11.90 3.61
CA TYR A 83 -13.48 -11.52 3.93
C TYR A 83 -13.56 -10.20 4.69
N LYS A 84 -12.86 -10.09 5.83
CA LYS A 84 -12.89 -8.88 6.69
C LYS A 84 -11.60 -8.72 7.50
N SER A 85 -11.46 -7.58 8.17
CA SER A 85 -10.41 -7.36 9.16
C SER A 85 -10.82 -7.93 10.53
N PHE A 86 -9.85 -8.33 11.34
CA PHE A 86 -10.06 -8.88 12.68
C PHE A 86 -9.26 -8.11 13.73
N ILE A 87 -9.70 -8.18 14.99
CA ILE A 87 -9.07 -7.50 16.13
C ILE A 87 -7.99 -8.34 16.81
N SER A 88 -8.01 -9.66 16.64
CA SER A 88 -7.07 -10.60 17.25
C SER A 88 -7.02 -11.89 16.43
N GLN A 89 -6.02 -12.72 16.66
CA GLN A 89 -5.92 -14.04 16.01
C GLN A 89 -7.03 -15.00 16.47
N SER A 90 -7.42 -14.95 17.75
CA SER A 90 -8.52 -15.76 18.28
C SER A 90 -9.85 -15.46 17.58
N ALA A 91 -10.16 -14.18 17.34
CA ALA A 91 -11.37 -13.78 16.63
C ALA A 91 -11.43 -14.28 15.18
N VAL A 92 -10.27 -14.53 14.55
CA VAL A 92 -10.20 -15.14 13.21
C VAL A 92 -10.57 -16.62 13.29
N VAL A 93 -10.03 -17.34 14.28
CA VAL A 93 -10.30 -18.76 14.50
C VAL A 93 -11.79 -18.98 14.76
N ASP A 94 -12.38 -18.26 15.72
CA ASP A 94 -13.80 -18.36 16.06
C ASP A 94 -14.70 -18.10 14.84
N TRP A 95 -14.33 -17.11 14.02
CA TRP A 95 -15.08 -16.79 12.81
C TRP A 95 -14.91 -17.85 11.73
N CYS A 96 -13.71 -18.43 11.58
CA CYS A 96 -13.44 -19.50 10.62
C CYS A 96 -14.28 -20.74 10.93
N GLU A 97 -14.35 -21.14 12.21
CA GLU A 97 -15.16 -22.28 12.65
C GLU A 97 -16.65 -22.04 12.37
N SER A 98 -17.16 -20.85 12.71
CA SER A 98 -18.54 -20.47 12.42
C SER A 98 -18.84 -20.47 10.91
N PHE A 99 -17.92 -19.95 10.09
CA PHE A 99 -18.04 -19.95 8.63
C PHE A 99 -18.15 -21.36 8.05
N LEU A 100 -17.27 -22.28 8.48
CA LEU A 100 -17.23 -23.66 8.00
C LEU A 100 -18.47 -24.46 8.39
N ILE A 101 -19.15 -24.11 9.49
CA ILE A 101 -20.38 -24.78 9.95
C ILE A 101 -21.61 -24.26 9.18
N HIS A 102 -21.69 -22.95 8.93
CA HIS A 102 -22.92 -22.31 8.46
C HIS A 102 -22.97 -22.04 6.96
N THR A 103 -21.86 -22.17 6.25
CA THR A 103 -21.81 -21.92 4.80
C THR A 103 -21.72 -23.23 4.06
N ASP A 104 -22.73 -23.53 3.23
CA ASP A 104 -22.65 -24.66 2.32
C ASP A 104 -21.66 -24.34 1.19
N THR A 105 -20.42 -24.83 1.34
CA THR A 105 -19.35 -24.70 0.35
C THR A 105 -19.54 -25.61 -0.87
N ASN A 106 -20.46 -26.59 -0.81
CA ASN A 106 -20.73 -27.51 -1.92
C ASN A 106 -21.68 -26.92 -2.97
N SER A 107 -22.43 -25.86 -2.63
CA SER A 107 -23.30 -25.14 -3.56
C SER A 107 -22.55 -23.94 -4.18
N PRO A 108 -22.19 -23.98 -5.48
CA PRO A 108 -21.43 -22.90 -6.12
C PRO A 108 -22.15 -21.54 -6.03
N ILE A 109 -23.47 -21.52 -6.17
CA ILE A 109 -24.27 -20.29 -6.11
C ILE A 109 -24.27 -19.71 -4.69
N SER A 110 -24.44 -20.56 -3.67
CA SER A 110 -24.37 -20.14 -2.27
C SER A 110 -23.02 -19.52 -1.95
N LEU A 111 -21.94 -20.20 -2.36
CA LEU A 111 -20.57 -19.75 -2.13
C LEU A 111 -20.26 -18.43 -2.86
N ILE A 112 -20.67 -18.29 -4.12
CA ILE A 112 -20.50 -17.04 -4.88
C ILE A 112 -21.24 -15.87 -4.21
N ASN A 113 -22.50 -16.09 -3.81
CA ASN A 113 -23.29 -15.07 -3.13
C ASN A 113 -22.64 -14.67 -1.81
N TYR A 114 -22.13 -15.63 -1.03
CA TYR A 114 -21.41 -15.34 0.21
C TYR A 114 -20.10 -14.58 -0.05
N ALA A 115 -19.28 -15.05 -0.99
CA ALA A 115 -18.01 -14.44 -1.36
C ALA A 115 -18.17 -12.99 -1.86
N SER A 116 -19.31 -12.64 -2.47
CA SER A 116 -19.61 -11.27 -2.90
C SER A 116 -19.61 -10.25 -1.74
N GLY A 117 -19.84 -10.70 -0.51
CA GLY A 117 -19.76 -9.88 0.70
C GLY A 117 -18.34 -9.66 1.25
N ALA A 118 -17.34 -10.36 0.70
CA ALA A 118 -15.95 -10.24 1.14
C ALA A 118 -15.31 -8.92 0.70
N LYS A 119 -14.33 -8.44 1.49
CA LYS A 119 -13.45 -7.31 1.14
C LYS A 119 -12.62 -7.57 -0.13
N ARG A 120 -12.32 -8.85 -0.42
CA ARG A 120 -11.56 -9.36 -1.57
C ARG A 120 -12.28 -10.60 -2.13
N PRO A 121 -13.40 -10.41 -2.84
CA PRO A 121 -14.30 -11.50 -3.23
C PRO A 121 -13.63 -12.61 -4.03
N PHE A 122 -12.79 -12.27 -5.01
CA PHE A 122 -12.19 -13.27 -5.90
C PHE A 122 -11.06 -14.05 -5.22
N GLN A 123 -10.20 -13.39 -4.44
CA GLN A 123 -9.18 -14.10 -3.66
C GLN A 123 -9.82 -14.97 -2.57
N PHE A 124 -10.89 -14.51 -1.91
CA PHE A 124 -11.64 -15.32 -0.95
C PHE A 124 -12.22 -16.57 -1.59
N LEU A 125 -12.94 -16.41 -2.71
CA LEU A 125 -13.54 -17.51 -3.46
C LEU A 125 -12.48 -18.50 -3.97
N SER A 126 -11.41 -18.00 -4.59
CA SER A 126 -10.32 -18.82 -5.14
C SER A 126 -9.67 -19.68 -4.06
N ASN A 127 -9.38 -19.12 -2.89
CA ASN A 127 -8.79 -19.89 -1.80
C ASN A 127 -9.72 -21.02 -1.32
N ILE A 128 -11.04 -20.77 -1.19
CA ILE A 128 -12.00 -21.80 -0.77
C ILE A 128 -12.07 -22.92 -1.80
N VAL A 129 -12.24 -22.58 -3.08
CA VAL A 129 -12.27 -23.57 -4.17
C VAL A 129 -11.00 -24.42 -4.15
N LEU A 130 -9.84 -23.79 -3.99
CA LEU A 130 -8.57 -24.52 -3.99
C LEU A 130 -8.38 -25.39 -2.73
N MET A 131 -8.88 -24.94 -1.57
CA MET A 131 -8.90 -25.75 -0.34
C MET A 131 -9.81 -26.98 -0.48
N GLU A 132 -11.01 -26.83 -1.07
CA GLU A 132 -11.92 -27.96 -1.33
C GLU A 132 -11.30 -28.96 -2.31
N LEU A 133 -10.75 -28.49 -3.44
CA LEU A 133 -10.02 -29.33 -4.39
C LEU A 133 -8.81 -30.04 -3.75
N SER A 134 -8.25 -29.46 -2.69
CA SER A 134 -7.11 -30.04 -1.99
C SER A 134 -7.46 -31.18 -1.04
N LYS A 135 -8.73 -31.30 -0.61
CA LYS A 135 -9.19 -32.39 0.26
C LYS A 135 -9.19 -33.75 -0.45
N ASP A 136 -9.46 -33.75 -1.76
CA ASP A 136 -9.70 -34.98 -2.52
C ASP A 136 -8.44 -35.59 -3.16
N ASN A 137 -7.31 -34.87 -3.22
CA ASN A 137 -6.24 -35.20 -4.19
C ASN A 137 -4.79 -35.21 -3.67
N ASP A 138 -4.55 -35.37 -2.36
CA ASP A 138 -3.19 -35.23 -1.78
C ASP A 138 -2.51 -33.91 -2.26
N SER A 139 -3.39 -32.93 -2.47
CA SER A 139 -3.17 -31.89 -3.46
C SER A 139 -2.34 -30.77 -2.85
N LYS A 140 -1.47 -30.27 -3.71
CA LYS A 140 -0.36 -29.42 -3.40
C LYS A 140 -0.83 -28.02 -3.06
N MET A 141 -0.64 -27.59 -1.81
CA MET A 141 -1.08 -26.26 -1.36
C MET A 141 -0.17 -25.18 -1.96
N CYS A 142 -0.62 -24.56 -3.05
CA CYS A 142 0.10 -23.55 -3.84
C CYS A 142 -0.37 -22.10 -3.59
N ILE A 143 -1.27 -21.92 -2.62
CA ILE A 143 -1.98 -20.66 -2.36
C ILE A 143 -1.00 -19.59 -1.84
N PRO A 144 -0.90 -18.43 -2.50
CA PRO A 144 -0.10 -17.32 -2.00
C PRO A 144 -0.71 -16.71 -0.74
N ILE A 145 -0.02 -16.83 0.40
CA ILE A 145 -0.39 -16.14 1.64
C ILE A 145 0.22 -14.75 1.66
N THR A 146 -0.62 -13.73 1.87
CA THR A 146 -0.26 -12.31 1.79
C THR A 146 0.01 -11.72 3.17
N HIS A 147 1.16 -11.08 3.36
CA HIS A 147 1.56 -10.35 4.56
C HIS A 147 1.77 -8.87 4.20
N ASP A 148 0.93 -7.98 4.72
CA ASP A 148 0.96 -6.55 4.42
C ASP A 148 1.47 -5.77 5.64
N ALA A 149 2.54 -4.98 5.47
CA ALA A 149 3.06 -4.17 6.56
C ALA A 149 2.04 -3.10 7.00
N SER A 150 1.78 -3.01 8.30
CA SER A 150 0.80 -2.07 8.85
C SER A 150 1.35 -0.64 8.85
N ALA A 151 1.06 0.10 7.78
CA ALA A 151 1.53 1.47 7.58
C ALA A 151 3.06 1.58 7.64
N SER A 152 3.75 0.85 6.74
CA SER A 152 5.22 0.76 6.59
C SER A 152 5.99 2.06 6.85
N ALA A 153 5.57 3.19 6.28
CA ALA A 153 6.23 4.47 6.53
C ALA A 153 6.21 4.90 8.01
N TYR A 154 5.12 4.64 8.75
CA TYR A 154 5.06 4.92 10.18
C TYR A 154 5.92 3.94 10.99
N GLN A 155 6.07 2.69 10.55
CA GLN A 155 7.01 1.73 11.14
C GLN A 155 8.47 2.19 10.95
N ILE A 156 8.83 2.68 9.78
CA ILE A 156 10.17 3.22 9.50
C ILE A 156 10.39 4.50 10.32
N MET A 157 9.38 5.37 10.43
CA MET A 157 9.46 6.58 11.24
C MET A 157 9.60 6.29 12.74
N SER A 158 8.87 5.30 13.26
CA SER A 158 9.00 4.91 14.66
C SER A 158 10.38 4.36 14.97
N TYR A 159 10.98 3.61 14.04
CA TYR A 159 12.38 3.19 14.18
C TYR A 159 13.35 4.37 14.27
N PHE A 160 13.29 5.32 13.32
CA PHE A 160 14.23 6.45 13.31
C PHE A 160 14.07 7.40 14.49
N LEU A 161 12.86 7.48 15.06
CA LEU A 161 12.57 8.32 16.21
C LEU A 161 12.62 7.57 17.55
N MET A 162 12.86 6.26 17.53
CA MET A 162 12.71 5.38 18.70
C MET A 162 11.34 5.55 19.39
N ASP A 163 10.28 5.73 18.59
CA ASP A 163 8.91 5.99 19.06
C ASP A 163 8.18 4.66 19.30
N GLU A 164 8.28 4.15 20.52
CA GLU A 164 7.64 2.88 20.93
C GLU A 164 6.12 2.91 20.75
N CYS A 165 5.47 4.05 21.03
CA CYS A 165 4.02 4.19 20.94
C CYS A 165 3.54 3.95 19.50
N ILE A 166 4.21 4.55 18.52
CA ILE A 166 3.89 4.35 17.10
C ILE A 166 4.30 2.96 16.64
N ALA A 167 5.43 2.42 17.11
CA ALA A 167 5.85 1.06 16.80
C ALA A 167 4.80 0.02 17.25
N ARG A 168 4.19 0.19 18.43
CA ARG A 168 3.07 -0.65 18.89
C ARG A 168 1.80 -0.43 18.07
N ARG A 169 1.40 0.82 17.80
CA ARG A 169 0.21 1.16 16.99
C ARG A 169 0.27 0.68 15.53
N THR A 170 1.48 0.40 15.04
CA THR A 170 1.76 -0.14 13.70
C THR A 170 2.08 -1.64 13.73
N ASN A 171 1.90 -2.31 14.86
CA ASN A 171 2.19 -3.74 15.06
C ASN A 171 3.65 -4.14 14.77
N LEU A 172 4.59 -3.18 14.73
CA LEU A 172 6.02 -3.47 14.62
C LEU A 172 6.52 -4.12 15.92
N ILE A 173 6.01 -3.63 17.05
CA ILE A 173 6.10 -4.31 18.35
C ILE A 173 4.74 -4.98 18.59
N PRO A 174 4.68 -6.31 18.71
CA PRO A 174 3.43 -7.03 18.99
C PRO A 174 2.78 -6.56 20.29
N SER A 175 1.45 -6.54 20.31
CA SER A 175 0.70 -6.24 21.54
C SER A 175 0.77 -7.40 22.53
N GLU A 176 0.92 -7.10 23.81
CA GLU A 176 1.00 -8.09 24.90
C GLU A 176 -0.28 -8.93 25.03
N ASN A 177 -1.43 -8.32 24.74
CA ASN A 177 -2.75 -8.97 24.77
C ASN A 177 -3.12 -9.67 23.45
N GLY A 178 -2.24 -9.67 22.44
CA GLY A 178 -2.51 -10.27 21.13
C GLY A 178 -3.47 -9.49 20.22
N GLU A 179 -3.85 -8.26 20.59
CA GLU A 179 -4.68 -7.40 19.75
C GLU A 179 -3.90 -6.80 18.58
N ILE A 180 -4.54 -6.81 17.42
CA ILE A 180 -4.06 -6.21 16.19
C ILE A 180 -4.43 -4.72 16.21
N GLN A 181 -3.43 -3.86 16.30
CA GLN A 181 -3.61 -2.42 16.36
C GLN A 181 -3.89 -1.82 14.97
N ASP A 182 -4.67 -0.75 14.95
CA ASP A 182 -4.98 -0.01 13.73
C ASP A 182 -4.65 1.48 13.89
N LEU A 183 -3.43 1.85 13.46
CA LEU A 183 -2.93 3.22 13.53
C LEU A 183 -3.94 4.28 13.08
N TYR A 184 -4.64 4.06 11.97
CA TYR A 184 -5.56 5.06 11.43
C TYR A 184 -6.86 5.16 12.24
N LEU A 185 -7.25 4.09 12.93
CA LEU A 185 -8.34 4.14 13.90
C LEU A 185 -7.90 4.88 15.18
N CYS A 186 -6.67 4.66 15.65
CA CYS A 186 -6.10 5.43 16.76
C CYS A 186 -6.06 6.92 16.42
N ILE A 187 -5.54 7.29 15.23
CA ILE A 187 -5.53 8.68 14.76
C ILE A 187 -6.95 9.24 14.70
N LEU A 188 -7.93 8.47 14.19
CA LEU A 188 -9.33 8.90 14.14
C LEU A 188 -9.87 9.24 15.54
N ASN A 189 -9.62 8.36 16.52
CA ASN A 189 -10.09 8.53 17.89
C ASN A 189 -9.45 9.75 18.58
N GLU A 190 -8.20 10.07 18.24
CA GLU A 190 -7.52 11.28 18.73
C GLU A 190 -7.92 12.56 17.99
N LEU A 191 -8.24 12.44 16.70
CA LEU A 191 -8.58 13.57 15.85
C LEU A 191 -9.97 14.14 16.17
N LYS A 192 -10.96 13.28 16.47
CA LYS A 192 -12.32 13.73 16.82
C LYS A 192 -12.35 14.75 17.97
N PRO A 193 -11.79 14.47 19.16
CA PRO A 193 -11.78 15.45 20.25
C PRO A 193 -10.94 16.69 19.89
N PHE A 194 -9.89 16.55 19.08
CA PHE A 194 -9.11 17.70 18.62
C PHE A 194 -9.94 18.63 17.71
N ILE A 195 -10.72 18.08 16.77
CA ILE A 195 -11.61 18.84 15.90
C ILE A 195 -12.67 19.59 16.73
N GLN A 196 -13.27 18.92 17.72
CA GLN A 196 -14.27 19.53 18.61
C GLN A 196 -13.72 20.72 19.39
N ASN A 197 -12.46 20.64 19.84
CA ASN A 197 -11.82 21.73 20.56
C ASN A 197 -11.41 22.91 19.65
N GLU A 198 -11.12 22.66 18.38
CA GLU A 198 -10.63 23.67 17.43
C GLU A 198 -11.76 24.38 16.66
N LEU A 199 -12.92 23.74 16.49
CA LEU A 199 -14.07 24.33 15.82
C LEU A 199 -14.96 25.06 16.83
N CYS A 200 -15.18 26.36 16.61
CA CYS A 200 -16.11 27.15 17.44
C CYS A 200 -17.58 26.73 17.23
N ASP A 201 -17.93 26.23 16.04
CA ASP A 201 -19.28 25.75 15.75
C ASP A 201 -19.44 24.29 16.22
N SER A 202 -20.13 24.15 17.36
CA SER A 202 -20.42 22.86 17.98
C SER A 202 -21.20 21.93 17.05
N ASN A 203 -22.20 22.43 16.32
CA ASN A 203 -23.03 21.60 15.44
C ASN A 203 -22.24 21.06 14.24
N LEU A 204 -21.43 21.93 13.63
CA LEU A 204 -20.54 21.54 12.54
C LEU A 204 -19.50 20.51 13.00
N SER A 205 -18.95 20.70 14.21
CA SER A 205 -17.98 19.76 14.78
C SER A 205 -18.58 18.36 15.00
N VAL A 206 -19.81 18.27 15.50
CA VAL A 206 -20.53 17.02 15.72
C VAL A 206 -20.83 16.32 14.40
N LEU A 207 -21.31 17.07 13.40
CA LEU A 207 -21.59 16.56 12.05
C LEU A 207 -20.33 16.01 11.37
N ILE A 208 -19.21 16.72 11.50
CA ILE A 208 -17.93 16.27 10.97
C ILE A 208 -17.46 15.01 11.70
N CYS A 209 -17.52 14.99 13.04
CA CYS A 209 -17.06 13.85 13.84
C CYS A 209 -17.90 12.57 13.65
N SER A 210 -19.19 12.69 13.28
CA SER A 210 -20.02 11.55 12.91
C SER A 210 -19.72 11.05 11.48
N SER A 211 -19.28 11.94 10.59
CA SER A 211 -19.03 11.62 9.18
C SER A 211 -17.60 11.16 8.87
N ILE A 212 -16.59 11.56 9.64
CA ILE A 212 -15.21 11.15 9.40
C ILE A 212 -15.05 9.65 9.66
N THR A 213 -14.55 8.95 8.64
CA THR A 213 -14.26 7.52 8.69
C THR A 213 -12.75 7.22 8.72
N ARG A 214 -12.39 6.01 9.15
CA ARG A 214 -11.01 5.49 9.07
C ARG A 214 -10.40 5.62 7.67
N LYS A 215 -11.20 5.38 6.61
CA LYS A 215 -10.76 5.48 5.21
C LYS A 215 -10.32 6.91 4.87
N MET A 216 -11.08 7.91 5.32
CA MET A 216 -10.74 9.32 5.15
C MET A 216 -9.47 9.67 5.91
N VAL A 217 -9.36 9.26 7.18
CA VAL A 217 -8.15 9.47 8.00
C VAL A 217 -6.93 8.87 7.32
N LYS A 218 -6.99 7.62 6.86
CA LYS A 218 -5.91 7.03 6.06
C LYS A 218 -5.58 7.87 4.83
N GLY A 219 -6.60 8.32 4.08
CA GLY A 219 -6.41 9.17 2.89
C GLY A 219 -5.78 10.53 3.17
N ILE A 220 -5.89 11.05 4.40
CA ILE A 220 -5.31 12.33 4.83
C ILE A 220 -3.91 12.13 5.40
N PHE A 221 -3.75 11.27 6.40
CA PHE A 221 -2.52 11.19 7.20
C PHE A 221 -1.44 10.35 6.55
N MET A 222 -1.80 9.29 5.80
CA MET A 222 -0.80 8.51 5.04
C MET A 222 -0.02 9.41 4.07
N PRO A 223 -0.65 10.26 3.23
CA PRO A 223 0.12 11.06 2.29
C PRO A 223 0.68 12.36 2.88
N ILE A 224 0.28 12.80 4.09
CA ILE A 224 0.94 13.92 4.80
C ILE A 224 2.42 13.62 5.03
N ILE A 225 2.75 12.39 5.47
CA ILE A 225 4.14 11.92 5.58
C ILE A 225 4.88 12.09 4.25
N TYR A 226 4.19 11.87 3.13
CA TYR A 226 4.74 12.01 1.80
C TYR A 226 4.67 13.42 1.21
N GLY A 227 4.46 14.45 2.05
CA GLY A 227 4.49 15.85 1.61
C GLY A 227 3.21 16.33 0.95
N LYS A 228 2.07 15.68 1.19
CA LYS A 228 0.74 16.18 0.78
C LYS A 228 0.52 17.59 1.32
N THR A 229 -0.20 18.42 0.56
CA THR A 229 -0.48 19.81 0.92
C THR A 229 -1.89 19.98 1.50
N VAL A 230 -2.10 21.10 2.21
CA VAL A 230 -3.42 21.49 2.71
C VAL A 230 -4.43 21.58 1.56
N MET A 231 -4.05 22.16 0.41
CA MET A 231 -4.93 22.31 -0.74
C MET A 231 -5.37 20.95 -1.32
N SER A 232 -4.43 20.03 -1.52
CA SER A 232 -4.78 18.67 -1.97
C SER A 232 -5.64 17.93 -0.97
N THR A 233 -5.42 18.15 0.33
CA THR A 233 -6.21 17.53 1.40
C THR A 233 -7.63 18.08 1.43
N ALA A 234 -7.80 19.39 1.24
CA ALA A 234 -9.11 20.03 1.14
C ALA A 234 -9.91 19.50 -0.05
N SER A 235 -9.26 19.24 -1.18
CA SER A 235 -9.88 18.62 -2.36
C SER A 235 -10.38 17.20 -2.05
N ASP A 236 -9.59 16.42 -1.32
CA ASP A 236 -9.99 15.06 -0.94
C ASP A 236 -11.15 15.07 0.06
N ILE A 237 -11.08 15.94 1.08
CA ILE A 237 -12.17 16.14 2.05
C ILE A 237 -13.45 16.51 1.31
N LYS A 238 -13.40 17.42 0.34
CA LYS A 238 -14.54 17.77 -0.48
C LYS A 238 -15.10 16.55 -1.24
N GLY A 239 -14.24 15.69 -1.78
CA GLY A 239 -14.66 14.45 -2.43
C GLY A 239 -15.49 13.52 -1.52
N TYR A 240 -15.27 13.57 -0.20
CA TYR A 240 -16.01 12.77 0.78
C TYR A 240 -17.21 13.49 1.39
N LEU A 241 -17.10 14.80 1.63
CA LEU A 241 -18.04 15.57 2.45
C LEU A 241 -18.69 16.73 1.69
N SER A 242 -18.67 16.74 0.35
CA SER A 242 -19.29 17.82 -0.44
C SER A 242 -20.79 18.02 -0.18
N GLN A 243 -21.47 17.01 0.36
CA GLN A 243 -22.89 17.09 0.74
C GLN A 243 -23.10 17.90 2.02
N TYR A 244 -22.07 18.03 2.87
CA TYR A 244 -22.15 18.62 4.19
C TYR A 244 -21.31 19.90 4.33
N LEU A 245 -20.24 20.02 3.55
CA LEU A 245 -19.24 21.09 3.68
C LEU A 245 -19.07 21.87 2.39
N THR A 246 -18.95 23.18 2.55
CA THR A 246 -18.50 24.11 1.52
C THR A 246 -17.01 23.96 1.24
N GLN A 247 -16.53 24.54 0.14
CA GLN A 247 -15.11 24.56 -0.22
C GLN A 247 -14.24 25.21 0.87
N LYS A 248 -14.74 26.27 1.51
CA LYS A 248 -14.03 27.00 2.56
C LYS A 248 -13.91 26.14 3.82
N GLU A 249 -15.00 25.51 4.25
CA GLU A 249 -14.99 24.61 5.41
C GLU A 249 -14.10 23.38 5.19
N CYS A 250 -14.07 22.82 3.97
CA CYS A 250 -13.13 21.76 3.62
C CYS A 250 -11.66 22.21 3.78
N PHE A 251 -11.36 23.46 3.40
CA PHE A 251 -10.02 24.02 3.54
C PHE A 251 -9.65 24.28 5.00
N ASP A 252 -10.59 24.78 5.80
CA ASP A 252 -10.36 25.01 7.23
C ASP A 252 -10.23 23.69 8.00
N LEU A 253 -11.04 22.67 7.67
CA LEU A 253 -10.86 21.31 8.20
C LEU A 253 -9.49 20.73 7.82
N ALA A 254 -9.04 20.94 6.58
CA ALA A 254 -7.70 20.53 6.17
C ALA A 254 -6.61 21.22 7.01
N LYS A 255 -6.74 22.53 7.31
CA LYS A 255 -5.81 23.22 8.22
C LYS A 255 -5.80 22.60 9.61
N ILE A 256 -6.97 22.28 10.16
CA ILE A 256 -7.09 21.62 11.48
C ILE A 256 -6.36 20.27 11.47
N CYS A 257 -6.51 19.45 10.43
CA CYS A 257 -5.77 18.19 10.29
C CYS A 257 -4.25 18.40 10.28
N PHE A 258 -3.75 19.44 9.60
CA PHE A 258 -2.32 19.76 9.59
C PHE A 258 -1.84 20.35 10.93
N LYS A 259 -2.69 21.11 11.64
CA LYS A 259 -2.41 21.58 12.99
C LYS A 259 -2.31 20.39 13.95
N PHE A 260 -3.27 19.47 13.89
CA PHE A 260 -3.24 18.21 14.64
C PHE A 260 -1.95 17.43 14.38
N TRP A 261 -1.56 17.26 13.11
CA TRP A 261 -0.30 16.60 12.74
C TRP A 261 0.91 17.24 13.42
N LYS A 262 1.06 18.56 13.32
CA LYS A 262 2.19 19.29 13.91
C LYS A 262 2.25 19.23 15.43
N VAL A 263 1.09 19.18 16.09
CA VAL A 263 0.99 19.15 17.56
C VAL A 263 1.21 17.72 18.07
N LYS A 264 0.49 16.74 17.54
CA LYS A 264 0.53 15.36 18.03
C LYS A 264 1.71 14.55 17.51
N TYR A 265 2.13 14.79 16.28
CA TYR A 265 3.21 14.07 15.60
C TYR A 265 4.41 14.99 15.34
N HIS A 266 4.70 15.88 16.31
CA HIS A 266 5.72 16.92 16.20
C HIS A 266 7.10 16.38 15.80
N ASN A 267 7.54 15.29 16.44
CA ASN A 267 8.86 14.70 16.17
C ASN A 267 8.96 14.16 14.73
N MET A 268 7.87 13.59 14.20
CA MET A 268 7.80 13.17 12.80
C MET A 268 7.87 14.36 11.85
N ASP A 269 7.13 15.44 12.13
CA ASP A 269 7.21 16.68 11.34
C ASP A 269 8.62 17.27 11.33
N CYS A 270 9.29 17.30 12.48
CA CYS A 270 10.68 17.73 12.62
C CYS A 270 11.64 16.87 11.79
N LEU A 271 11.53 15.54 11.84
CA LEU A 271 12.38 14.65 11.05
C LEU A 271 12.14 14.82 9.54
N ILE A 272 10.88 14.94 9.12
CA ILE A 272 10.52 15.23 7.72
C ILE A 272 11.19 16.53 7.28
N ARG A 273 11.08 17.60 8.08
CA ARG A 273 11.67 18.90 7.77
C ARG A 273 13.21 18.84 7.72
N LEU A 274 13.83 18.14 8.66
CA LEU A 274 15.29 17.95 8.70
C LEU A 274 15.80 17.30 7.41
N ILE A 275 15.22 16.16 7.03
CA ILE A 275 15.61 15.44 5.81
C ILE A 275 15.36 16.28 4.55
N ARG A 276 14.25 17.04 4.51
CA ARG A 276 13.98 17.97 3.40
C ARG A 276 14.99 19.12 3.31
N SER A 277 15.51 19.62 4.44
CA SER A 277 16.57 20.63 4.45
C SER A 277 17.85 20.12 3.82
N ILE A 278 18.20 18.84 4.01
CA ILE A 278 19.36 18.22 3.32
C ILE A 278 19.17 18.32 1.80
N GLY A 279 17.98 17.97 1.30
CA GLY A 279 17.66 18.06 -0.12
C GLY A 279 17.71 19.49 -0.68
N TRP A 280 17.26 20.46 0.12
CA TRP A 280 17.35 21.87 -0.24
C TRP A 280 18.80 22.35 -0.29
N VAL A 281 19.64 21.98 0.69
CA VAL A 281 21.07 22.33 0.71
C VAL A 281 21.79 21.70 -0.49
N ALA A 282 21.61 20.40 -0.72
CA ALA A 282 22.22 19.70 -1.85
C ALA A 282 21.88 20.38 -3.19
N SER A 283 20.59 20.67 -3.41
CA SER A 283 20.16 21.38 -4.63
C SER A 283 20.74 22.80 -4.73
N SER A 284 20.85 23.53 -3.61
CA SER A 284 21.40 24.89 -3.59
C SER A 284 22.89 24.89 -3.90
N CYS A 285 23.60 23.81 -3.54
CA CYS A 285 24.99 23.57 -3.93
C CYS A 285 25.13 23.00 -5.36
N GLY A 286 24.05 22.90 -6.13
CA GLY A 286 24.09 22.35 -7.49
C GLY A 286 24.37 20.85 -7.55
N ARG A 287 24.10 20.10 -6.48
CA ARG A 287 24.34 18.65 -6.39
C ARG A 287 23.03 17.86 -6.29
N PRO A 288 22.99 16.64 -6.82
CA PRO A 288 21.86 15.74 -6.59
C PRO A 288 21.82 15.27 -5.13
N VAL A 289 20.65 14.79 -4.70
CA VAL A 289 20.53 14.08 -3.43
C VAL A 289 20.82 12.61 -3.70
N GLN A 290 21.72 12.02 -2.94
CA GLN A 290 22.13 10.63 -3.08
C GLN A 290 21.78 9.86 -1.81
N TYR A 291 21.28 8.65 -1.96
CA TYR A 291 20.94 7.78 -0.84
C TYR A 291 21.58 6.43 -1.09
N SER A 292 22.37 5.93 -0.15
CA SER A 292 23.11 4.68 -0.35
C SER A 292 22.70 3.61 0.65
N VAL A 293 22.41 2.42 0.15
CA VAL A 293 22.20 1.18 0.91
C VAL A 293 23.11 0.10 0.33
N ASP A 294 23.29 -1.03 1.02
CA ASP A 294 24.25 -2.09 0.64
C ASP A 294 24.11 -2.57 -0.81
N TYR A 295 22.91 -2.48 -1.39
CA TYR A 295 22.60 -3.01 -2.73
C TYR A 295 22.67 -1.98 -3.85
N TYR A 296 22.39 -0.72 -3.57
CA TYR A 296 22.27 0.30 -4.61
C TYR A 296 22.32 1.71 -4.03
N THR A 297 22.62 2.66 -4.91
CA THR A 297 22.54 4.09 -4.62
C THR A 297 21.45 4.71 -5.47
N THR A 298 20.50 5.38 -4.82
CA THR A 298 19.47 6.19 -5.48
C THR A 298 20.02 7.59 -5.72
N ILE A 299 19.85 8.11 -6.94
CA ILE A 299 20.23 9.48 -7.31
C ILE A 299 18.95 10.26 -7.63
N GLN A 300 18.66 11.26 -6.81
CA GLN A 300 17.56 12.20 -7.03
C GLN A 300 18.12 13.49 -7.63
N ASP A 301 18.09 13.59 -8.96
CA ASP A 301 18.50 14.77 -9.72
C ASP A 301 17.32 15.34 -10.52
N TYR A 302 16.40 16.01 -9.83
CA TYR A 302 15.23 16.58 -10.50
C TYR A 302 15.60 17.84 -11.26
N MET A 303 15.33 17.82 -12.56
CA MET A 303 15.43 18.99 -13.43
C MET A 303 14.08 19.67 -13.64
N GLN A 304 14.11 20.97 -13.93
CA GLN A 304 12.96 21.70 -14.39
C GLN A 304 12.55 21.17 -15.76
N MET A 305 11.25 21.01 -15.97
CA MET A 305 10.69 20.56 -17.24
C MET A 305 10.09 21.74 -17.98
N GLU A 306 10.49 21.95 -19.22
CA GLU A 306 9.91 22.97 -20.10
C GLU A 306 9.01 22.35 -21.18
N SER A 307 8.08 23.15 -21.68
CA SER A 307 7.17 22.71 -22.74
C SER A 307 7.68 23.14 -24.10
N ILE A 308 7.96 22.16 -24.96
CA ILE A 308 8.20 22.40 -26.38
C ILE A 308 6.97 22.01 -27.18
N ASN A 309 6.76 22.68 -28.30
CA ASN A 309 5.65 22.39 -29.20
C ASN A 309 6.18 21.83 -30.51
N ILE A 310 5.70 20.66 -30.89
CA ILE A 310 5.98 20.05 -32.18
C ILE A 310 4.71 20.04 -33.03
N TRP A 311 4.88 20.17 -34.35
CA TRP A 311 3.77 20.05 -35.30
C TRP A 311 3.76 18.64 -35.88
N VAL A 312 2.67 17.93 -35.68
CA VAL A 312 2.46 16.58 -36.22
C VAL A 312 1.37 16.65 -37.28
N TYR A 313 1.61 16.05 -38.43
CA TYR A 313 0.56 15.91 -39.44
C TYR A 313 -0.32 14.71 -39.11
N ASP A 314 -1.58 14.99 -38.78
CA ASP A 314 -2.59 13.96 -38.60
C ASP A 314 -3.12 13.55 -39.98
N LYS A 315 -2.61 12.43 -40.48
CA LYS A 315 -3.00 11.86 -41.79
C LYS A 315 -4.49 11.53 -41.86
N LEU A 316 -5.09 11.09 -40.75
CA LEU A 316 -6.46 10.60 -40.68
C LEU A 316 -7.46 11.75 -40.86
N HIS A 317 -7.16 12.92 -40.27
CA HIS A 317 -7.97 14.13 -40.40
C HIS A 317 -7.37 15.15 -41.39
N LYS A 318 -6.31 14.77 -42.12
CA LYS A 318 -5.57 15.59 -43.09
C LYS A 318 -5.20 16.99 -42.60
N LYS A 319 -4.84 17.15 -41.31
CA LYS A 319 -4.56 18.46 -40.71
C LYS A 319 -3.29 18.46 -39.84
N ARG A 320 -2.61 19.60 -39.79
CA ARG A 320 -1.51 19.81 -38.83
C ARG A 320 -2.08 20.03 -37.43
N ARG A 321 -1.57 19.27 -36.46
CA ARG A 321 -1.88 19.41 -35.04
C ARG A 321 -0.63 19.81 -34.28
N LYS A 322 -0.79 20.73 -33.32
CA LYS A 322 0.27 21.10 -32.39
C LYS A 322 0.20 20.16 -31.19
N VAL A 323 1.30 19.49 -30.89
CA VAL A 323 1.45 18.62 -29.71
C VAL A 323 2.49 19.24 -28.79
N SER A 324 2.14 19.33 -27.52
CA SER A 324 3.03 19.82 -26.47
C SER A 324 3.78 18.63 -25.85
N LEU A 325 5.10 18.68 -25.85
CA LEU A 325 5.98 17.74 -25.14
C LEU A 325 6.63 18.45 -23.96
N ARG A 326 6.94 17.68 -22.90
CA ARG A 326 7.72 18.17 -21.77
C ARG A 326 9.12 17.59 -21.83
N ILE A 327 10.13 18.44 -21.94
CA ILE A 327 11.54 18.04 -21.96
C ILE A 327 12.27 18.55 -20.71
N SER A 328 13.30 17.82 -20.31
CA SER A 328 14.16 18.23 -19.20
C SER A 328 15.07 19.37 -19.63
N THR A 329 15.21 20.37 -18.77
CA THR A 329 16.24 21.42 -18.90
C THR A 329 17.50 21.03 -18.14
N ASP A 330 18.56 21.85 -18.25
CA ASP A 330 19.78 21.72 -17.45
C ASP A 330 19.67 22.38 -16.06
N LYS A 331 18.53 23.03 -15.77
CA LYS A 331 18.30 23.71 -14.50
C LYS A 331 17.67 22.75 -13.51
N ARG A 332 18.30 22.58 -12.34
CA ARG A 332 17.75 21.78 -11.25
C ARG A 332 16.47 22.42 -10.68
N ASP A 333 15.50 21.56 -10.37
CA ASP A 333 14.28 21.93 -9.66
C ASP A 333 14.51 21.79 -8.15
N SER A 334 14.98 22.88 -7.53
CA SER A 334 15.29 22.92 -6.10
C SER A 334 14.06 22.71 -5.21
N LYS A 335 12.90 23.20 -5.65
CA LYS A 335 11.63 23.02 -4.94
C LYS A 335 11.22 21.56 -4.93
N LYS A 336 11.22 20.90 -6.09
CA LYS A 336 10.88 19.47 -6.20
C LYS A 336 11.88 18.61 -5.46
N THR A 337 13.18 18.91 -5.58
CA THR A 337 14.24 18.24 -4.83
C THR A 337 13.97 18.31 -3.33
N GLY A 338 13.76 19.52 -2.77
CA GLY A 338 13.48 19.69 -1.34
C GLY A 338 12.18 19.02 -0.87
N VAL A 339 11.11 19.04 -1.65
CA VAL A 339 9.82 18.40 -1.28
C VAL A 339 9.87 16.87 -1.34
N SER A 340 10.52 16.31 -2.37
CA SER A 340 10.53 14.86 -2.61
C SER A 340 11.59 14.11 -1.80
N THR A 341 12.56 14.81 -1.22
CA THR A 341 13.72 14.19 -0.57
C THR A 341 13.34 13.19 0.51
N PHE A 342 12.38 13.54 1.37
CA PHE A 342 11.93 12.65 2.44
C PHE A 342 11.15 11.44 1.92
N VAL A 343 10.29 11.65 0.92
CA VAL A 343 9.48 10.57 0.31
C VAL A 343 10.38 9.53 -0.35
N ASN A 344 11.36 9.98 -1.11
CA ASN A 344 12.28 9.10 -1.82
C ASN A 344 13.20 8.37 -0.84
N PHE A 345 13.58 9.02 0.27
CA PHE A 345 14.29 8.38 1.37
C PHE A 345 13.48 7.23 2.00
N ILE A 346 12.22 7.48 2.40
CA ILE A 346 11.36 6.44 3.00
C ILE A 346 11.11 5.29 2.01
N HIS A 347 10.78 5.59 0.75
CA HIS A 347 10.56 4.56 -0.26
C HIS A 347 11.82 3.75 -0.58
N GLN A 348 13.01 4.35 -0.50
CA GLN A 348 14.25 3.58 -0.62
C GLN A 348 14.41 2.62 0.55
N LYS A 349 14.12 3.05 1.78
CA LYS A 349 14.18 2.18 2.96
C LYS A 349 13.19 1.04 2.89
N ASP A 350 11.97 1.34 2.49
CA ASP A 350 10.93 0.34 2.25
C ASP A 350 11.38 -0.71 1.20
N ALA A 351 11.91 -0.25 0.07
CA ALA A 351 12.46 -1.11 -0.97
C ALA A 351 13.65 -1.97 -0.48
N PHE A 352 14.55 -1.38 0.31
CA PHE A 352 15.69 -2.10 0.88
C PHE A 352 15.25 -3.19 1.86
N ILE A 353 14.28 -2.91 2.74
CA ILE A 353 13.68 -3.92 3.61
C ILE A 353 13.10 -5.04 2.76
N ALA A 354 12.33 -4.71 1.71
CA ALA A 354 11.73 -5.71 0.85
C ALA A 354 12.78 -6.61 0.16
N MET A 355 13.86 -6.03 -0.34
CA MET A 355 14.98 -6.80 -0.92
C MET A 355 15.66 -7.71 0.11
N LYS A 356 15.85 -7.23 1.34
CA LYS A 356 16.43 -8.03 2.43
C LYS A 356 15.51 -9.17 2.86
N VAL A 357 14.19 -8.96 2.93
CA VAL A 357 13.23 -10.03 3.17
C VAL A 357 13.33 -11.08 2.07
N VAL A 358 13.38 -10.66 0.80
CA VAL A 358 13.55 -11.57 -0.34
C VAL A 358 14.86 -12.35 -0.24
N GLU A 359 15.98 -11.71 0.09
CA GLU A 359 17.28 -12.37 0.30
C GLU A 359 17.19 -13.49 1.35
N VAL A 360 16.61 -13.20 2.52
CA VAL A 360 16.44 -14.20 3.59
C VAL A 360 15.52 -15.34 3.16
N MET A 361 14.42 -15.04 2.45
CA MET A 361 13.50 -16.06 1.94
C MET A 361 14.15 -16.95 0.88
N LEU A 362 15.02 -16.39 0.02
CA LEU A 362 15.80 -17.17 -0.95
C LEU A 362 16.78 -18.12 -0.25
N TYR A 363 17.43 -17.68 0.84
CA TYR A 363 18.28 -18.56 1.66
C TYR A 363 17.49 -19.74 2.25
N LEU A 364 16.23 -19.49 2.65
CA LEU A 364 15.31 -20.53 3.12
C LEU A 364 14.74 -21.41 1.99
N LYS A 365 15.09 -21.15 0.72
CA LYS A 365 14.52 -21.78 -0.48
C LYS A 365 12.99 -21.67 -0.52
N ALA A 366 12.46 -20.56 -0.01
CA ALA A 366 11.04 -20.28 0.04
C ALA A 366 10.60 -19.48 -1.20
N PRO A 367 9.54 -19.91 -1.92
CA PRO A 367 8.95 -19.10 -2.99
C PRO A 367 8.44 -17.78 -2.40
N VAL A 368 8.89 -16.66 -2.96
CA VAL A 368 8.53 -15.32 -2.47
C VAL A 368 8.19 -14.40 -3.63
N TYR A 369 7.18 -13.57 -3.41
CA TYR A 369 6.83 -12.43 -4.26
C TYR A 369 6.62 -11.21 -3.36
N THR A 370 6.96 -10.02 -3.84
CA THR A 370 6.71 -8.77 -3.11
C THR A 370 5.93 -7.78 -3.98
N VAL A 371 4.92 -7.16 -3.38
CA VAL A 371 4.25 -5.95 -3.83
C VAL A 371 4.67 -4.84 -2.87
N HIS A 372 5.89 -4.36 -3.04
CA HIS A 372 6.50 -3.35 -2.16
C HIS A 372 6.61 -3.83 -0.69
N ASP A 373 5.84 -3.26 0.22
CA ASP A 373 5.77 -3.60 1.65
C ASP A 373 4.85 -4.80 1.96
N ASN A 374 4.34 -5.44 0.90
CA ASN A 374 3.52 -6.63 0.98
C ASN A 374 4.27 -7.85 0.44
N PHE A 375 4.32 -8.92 1.22
CA PHE A 375 5.04 -10.16 0.91
C PHE A 375 4.08 -11.31 0.72
N LEU A 376 4.29 -12.10 -0.34
CA LEU A 376 3.54 -13.30 -0.63
C LEU A 376 4.47 -14.50 -0.63
N THR A 377 4.06 -15.58 0.01
CA THR A 377 4.80 -16.85 0.08
C THR A 377 3.84 -18.01 0.26
N LEU A 378 4.34 -19.24 0.17
CA LEU A 378 3.57 -20.45 0.51
C LEU A 378 3.21 -20.50 2.01
N PRO A 379 2.10 -21.18 2.38
CA PRO A 379 1.60 -21.23 3.75
C PRO A 379 2.63 -21.70 4.77
N TYR A 380 3.45 -22.71 4.44
CA TYR A 380 4.49 -23.21 5.34
C TYR A 380 5.52 -22.15 5.77
N TYR A 381 5.88 -21.22 4.88
CA TYR A 381 6.88 -20.20 5.18
C TYR A 381 6.27 -18.90 5.71
N SER A 382 4.94 -18.74 5.61
CA SER A 382 4.19 -17.52 5.97
C SER A 382 4.46 -17.08 7.41
N GLN A 383 4.55 -18.05 8.33
CA GLN A 383 4.79 -17.81 9.76
C GLN A 383 6.11 -17.10 10.03
N LYS A 384 7.12 -17.25 9.16
CA LYS A 384 8.45 -16.65 9.34
C LYS A 384 8.54 -15.20 8.84
N VAL A 385 7.62 -14.78 7.97
CA VAL A 385 7.73 -13.50 7.24
C VAL A 385 7.70 -12.31 8.20
N ALA A 386 6.82 -12.33 9.19
CA ALA A 386 6.70 -11.26 10.18
C ALA A 386 7.98 -11.09 11.00
N ASP A 387 8.55 -12.19 11.49
CA ASP A 387 9.78 -12.18 12.28
C ASP A 387 10.98 -11.71 11.44
N ILE A 388 11.08 -12.17 10.19
CA ILE A 388 12.13 -11.73 9.26
C ILE A 388 12.02 -10.21 9.04
N TYR A 389 10.82 -9.72 8.74
CA TYR A 389 10.57 -8.30 8.50
C TYR A 389 10.94 -7.45 9.72
N SER A 390 10.41 -7.78 10.90
CA SER A 390 10.67 -7.01 12.13
C SER A 390 12.14 -7.01 12.51
N ASN A 391 12.82 -8.16 12.39
CA ASN A 391 14.26 -8.24 12.64
C ASN A 391 15.07 -7.36 11.68
N LEU A 392 14.67 -7.26 10.40
CA LEU A 392 15.36 -6.41 9.43
C LEU A 392 15.14 -4.92 9.71
N VAL A 393 13.94 -4.52 10.14
CA VAL A 393 13.65 -3.12 10.52
C VAL A 393 14.59 -2.66 11.63
N THR A 394 14.88 -3.52 12.63
CA THR A 394 15.80 -3.17 13.73
C THR A 394 17.25 -2.92 13.27
N ARG A 395 17.62 -3.39 12.07
CA ARG A 395 18.99 -3.34 11.53
C ARG A 395 19.19 -2.29 10.43
N MET A 396 18.27 -1.34 10.25
CA MET A 396 18.36 -0.34 9.17
C MET A 396 19.49 0.69 9.33
N GLY A 397 20.05 0.83 10.53
CA GLY A 397 21.16 1.75 10.82
C GLY A 397 20.74 3.23 10.90
N SER A 398 21.72 4.11 11.14
CA SER A 398 21.47 5.55 11.33
C SER A 398 21.11 6.26 10.01
N PRO A 399 20.01 7.03 9.94
CA PRO A 399 19.51 7.64 8.72
C PRO A 399 20.48 8.66 8.11
N LEU A 400 21.29 9.35 8.93
CA LEU A 400 22.21 10.40 8.46
C LEU A 400 23.43 9.84 7.74
N LEU A 401 23.90 8.63 8.08
CA LEU A 401 25.04 7.99 7.42
C LEU A 401 24.73 7.56 5.97
N ILE A 402 23.47 7.65 5.57
CA ILE A 402 22.92 7.07 4.35
C ILE A 402 22.74 8.14 3.26
N ILE A 403 22.57 9.42 3.63
CA ILE A 403 22.25 10.50 2.69
C ILE A 403 23.50 11.33 2.37
N ASN A 404 23.84 11.46 1.09
CA ASN A 404 24.93 12.28 0.55
C ASN A 404 26.29 12.02 1.24
N LYS A 405 26.58 10.74 1.52
CA LYS A 405 27.90 10.28 1.98
C LYS A 405 28.95 10.44 0.89
#